data_AF-A0A6J4KWA8-F1
#
_entry.id   AF-A0A6J4KWA8-F1
#
_cell.length_a   1.000
_cell.length_b   1.000
_cell.length_c   1.000
_cell.angle_alpha   90.00
_cell.angle_beta   90.00
_cell.angle_gamma   90.00
#
_symmetry.space_group_name_H-M   'P 1'
#
loop_
_entity.id
_entity.type
_entity.pdbx_description
1 polymer ?
#
loop_
_entity_poly.entity_id
_entity_poly.type
_entity_poly.pdbx_seq_one_letter_code
_entity_poly.pdbx_strand_id
1 'polypeptide(L)'
;MTELRPALSRLGRTARGGVRALCSPAGLRGAGTEALWSLAHLALYPMGVLAERDARTDEGGRLTVDDLPPLQRGLLLGDVTAAGTPIVLVHGLVDNRSVFTVLRRALRRRGFGRVLTLNYSPFTSDVAAAAAQLAALVEKTCEATGHERVHVVGHSLGGVVARYYVQVMGGDQRVHTLCTLGSPHSGTWAAHLLPSRLVRQLRPGSELLAALAAPAPGCRTRFVAFWSDLDQLIVPKQSARVDHPDLRARNVLLRGVGHMSLPIDGRVVHSIATLLAHLDEDGSTRTAGVSSLGGSAPSTAGAASPDRPSLTRSAPSA
;
A
#
# COMPACT_ATOMS: atom_id res chain seq x y z
N MET A 1 -2.95 -1.54 33.48
CA MET A 1 -4.27 -2.16 33.24
C MET A 1 -5.38 -1.14 32.90
N THR A 2 -5.15 0.16 33.09
CA THR A 2 -6.15 1.24 32.93
C THR A 2 -6.68 1.43 31.51
N GLU A 3 -5.87 1.18 30.47
CA GLU A 3 -6.24 1.38 29.06
C GLU A 3 -6.85 0.15 28.35
N LEU A 4 -6.83 -1.04 28.99
CA LEU A 4 -7.20 -2.29 28.31
C LEU A 4 -8.73 -2.46 28.17
N ARG A 5 -9.49 -2.08 29.21
CA ARG A 5 -10.96 -2.10 29.22
C ARG A 5 -11.59 -1.20 28.14
N PRO A 6 -11.20 0.08 27.99
CA PRO A 6 -11.73 0.92 26.92
C PRO A 6 -11.36 0.40 25.53
N ALA A 7 -10.14 -0.13 25.33
CA ALA A 7 -9.73 -0.77 24.08
C ALA A 7 -10.62 -1.97 23.70
N LEU A 8 -10.85 -2.89 24.64
CA LEU A 8 -11.73 -4.05 24.44
C LEU A 8 -13.18 -3.63 24.14
N SER A 9 -13.71 -2.59 24.79
CA SER A 9 -15.05 -2.08 24.52
C SER A 9 -15.20 -1.47 23.10
N ARG A 10 -14.16 -0.79 22.60
CA ARG A 10 -14.13 -0.20 21.25
C ARG A 10 -13.90 -1.28 20.19
N LEU A 11 -13.05 -2.27 20.45
CA LEU A 11 -12.90 -3.47 19.63
C LEU A 11 -14.25 -4.20 19.50
N GLY A 12 -14.96 -4.42 20.61
CA GLY A 12 -16.27 -5.08 20.61
C GLY A 12 -17.38 -4.31 19.86
N ARG A 13 -17.44 -2.97 19.99
CA ARG A 13 -18.38 -2.13 19.23
C ARG A 13 -18.07 -2.13 17.73
N THR A 14 -16.79 -2.10 17.35
CA THR A 14 -16.36 -2.11 15.94
C THR A 14 -16.53 -3.50 15.32
N ALA A 15 -16.34 -4.57 16.11
CA ALA A 15 -16.62 -5.94 15.70
C ALA A 15 -18.08 -6.11 15.26
N ARG A 16 -19.06 -5.51 15.98
CA ARG A 16 -20.48 -5.53 15.57
C ARG A 16 -20.73 -4.89 14.20
N GLY A 17 -19.94 -3.89 13.80
CA GLY A 17 -19.97 -3.32 12.44
C GLY A 17 -19.34 -4.22 11.38
N GLY A 18 -18.29 -4.98 11.75
CA GLY A 18 -17.62 -5.97 10.90
C GLY A 18 -18.42 -7.25 10.65
N VAL A 19 -19.36 -7.62 11.54
CA VAL A 19 -20.26 -8.77 11.36
C VAL A 19 -21.01 -8.70 10.03
N ARG A 20 -21.46 -7.52 9.61
CA ARG A 20 -22.15 -7.34 8.31
C ARG A 20 -21.25 -7.64 7.11
N ALA A 21 -19.96 -7.31 7.17
CA ALA A 21 -19.02 -7.61 6.10
C ALA A 21 -18.77 -9.13 6.00
N LEU A 22 -18.66 -9.81 7.14
CA LEU A 22 -18.50 -11.27 7.25
C LEU A 22 -19.73 -12.07 6.79
N CYS A 23 -20.94 -11.50 6.87
CA CYS A 23 -22.16 -12.15 6.39
C CYS A 23 -22.31 -12.18 4.85
N SER A 24 -21.39 -11.54 4.10
CA SER A 24 -21.42 -11.57 2.63
C SER A 24 -20.62 -12.75 2.05
N PRO A 25 -20.99 -13.28 0.86
CA PRO A 25 -20.19 -14.33 0.20
C PRO A 25 -18.74 -13.91 -0.11
N ALA A 26 -18.49 -12.61 -0.28
CA ALA A 26 -17.14 -12.07 -0.42
C ALA A 26 -16.40 -12.05 0.93
N GLY A 27 -17.07 -11.67 2.02
CA GLY A 27 -16.50 -11.65 3.36
C GLY A 27 -16.18 -13.05 3.90
N LEU A 28 -17.03 -14.04 3.67
CA LEU A 28 -16.77 -15.44 4.04
C LEU A 28 -15.54 -16.00 3.30
N ARG A 29 -15.46 -15.77 1.98
CA ARG A 29 -14.29 -16.16 1.17
C ARG A 29 -13.03 -15.45 1.63
N GLY A 30 -13.12 -14.15 1.90
CA GLY A 30 -12.03 -13.34 2.42
C GLY A 30 -11.50 -13.86 3.76
N ALA A 31 -12.41 -14.19 4.68
CA ALA A 31 -12.06 -14.74 5.99
C ALA A 31 -11.40 -16.12 5.88
N GLY A 32 -11.90 -16.99 5.01
CA GLY A 32 -11.28 -18.30 4.73
C GLY A 32 -9.87 -18.16 4.16
N THR A 33 -9.67 -17.22 3.23
CA THR A 33 -8.36 -16.95 2.62
C THR A 33 -7.37 -16.41 3.64
N GLU A 34 -7.82 -15.50 4.50
CA GLU A 34 -7.02 -14.91 5.58
C GLU A 34 -6.60 -15.98 6.60
N ALA A 35 -7.49 -16.88 6.99
CA ALA A 35 -7.18 -17.97 7.91
C ALA A 35 -6.14 -18.93 7.33
N LEU A 36 -6.32 -19.32 6.06
CA LEU A 36 -5.35 -20.17 5.36
C LEU A 36 -3.98 -19.51 5.27
N TRP A 37 -3.93 -18.21 4.94
CA TRP A 37 -2.67 -17.50 4.84
C TRP A 37 -2.00 -17.25 6.17
N SER A 38 -2.76 -16.93 7.21
CA SER A 38 -2.22 -16.78 8.57
C SER A 38 -1.59 -18.08 9.06
N LEU A 39 -2.23 -19.23 8.78
CA LEU A 39 -1.70 -20.56 9.08
C LEU A 39 -0.44 -20.89 8.27
N ALA A 40 -0.46 -20.63 6.95
CA ALA A 40 0.71 -20.83 6.09
C ALA A 40 1.89 -19.94 6.53
N HIS A 41 1.61 -18.70 6.92
CA HIS A 41 2.62 -17.75 7.39
C HIS A 41 3.25 -18.21 8.70
N LEU A 42 2.43 -18.65 9.66
CA LEU A 42 2.91 -19.20 10.93
C LEU A 42 3.80 -20.44 10.73
N ALA A 43 3.43 -21.31 9.79
CA ALA A 43 4.20 -22.51 9.46
C ALA A 43 5.54 -22.21 8.75
N LEU A 44 5.57 -21.20 7.87
CA LEU A 44 6.76 -20.82 7.11
C LEU A 44 7.67 -19.82 7.86
N TYR A 45 7.21 -19.26 8.97
CA TYR A 45 7.92 -18.28 9.78
C TYR A 45 9.36 -18.72 10.16
N PRO A 46 9.61 -19.98 10.62
CA PRO A 46 10.95 -20.43 10.99
C PRO A 46 11.90 -20.58 9.79
N MET A 47 11.39 -20.91 8.60
CA MET A 47 12.20 -21.09 7.39
C MET A 47 12.65 -19.76 6.77
N GLY A 48 11.89 -18.68 7.00
CA GLY A 48 12.28 -17.33 6.56
C GLY A 48 13.49 -16.77 7.30
N VAL A 49 13.71 -17.17 8.56
CA VAL A 49 14.86 -16.79 9.40
C VAL A 49 16.11 -17.61 9.05
N LEU A 50 15.94 -18.85 8.54
CA LEU A 50 17.05 -19.71 8.14
C LEU A 50 17.57 -19.39 6.72
N ALA A 51 16.65 -19.11 5.77
CA ALA A 51 17.02 -18.62 4.43
C ALA A 51 17.70 -17.22 4.45
N GLU A 52 17.70 -16.55 5.61
CA GLU A 52 18.33 -15.26 5.87
C GLU A 52 19.87 -15.31 5.82
N ARG A 53 20.47 -16.49 6.02
CA ARG A 53 21.94 -16.65 6.00
C ARG A 53 22.55 -16.79 4.61
N ASP A 54 21.79 -17.24 3.61
CA ASP A 54 22.34 -17.64 2.30
C ASP A 54 22.15 -16.60 1.19
N ALA A 55 21.31 -15.57 1.36
CA ALA A 55 20.95 -14.64 0.29
C ALA A 55 21.85 -13.38 0.21
N ARG A 56 23.17 -13.54 0.42
CA ARG A 56 24.15 -12.57 -0.07
C ARG A 56 24.39 -12.87 -1.56
N THR A 57 24.30 -11.83 -2.38
CA THR A 57 24.52 -11.81 -3.84
C THR A 57 23.38 -12.35 -4.71
N ASP A 58 22.81 -11.46 -5.50
CA ASP A 58 22.34 -11.80 -6.85
C ASP A 58 22.68 -10.59 -7.73
N GLU A 59 23.93 -10.58 -8.19
CA GLU A 59 24.47 -9.60 -9.12
C GLU A 59 24.18 -10.02 -10.57
N GLY A 60 23.75 -9.05 -11.38
CA GLY A 60 24.32 -8.87 -12.71
C GLY A 60 24.02 -9.91 -13.80
N GLY A 61 22.79 -10.43 -13.92
CA GLY A 61 22.38 -11.12 -15.15
C GLY A 61 22.07 -10.10 -16.26
N ARG A 62 22.90 -10.00 -17.30
CA ARG A 62 22.58 -9.24 -18.53
C ARG A 62 21.42 -9.95 -19.23
N LEU A 63 20.19 -9.46 -19.06
CA LEU A 63 19.04 -9.92 -19.85
C LEU A 63 18.95 -9.12 -21.15
N THR A 64 19.01 -9.83 -22.27
CA THR A 64 18.67 -9.34 -23.61
C THR A 64 17.15 -9.09 -23.71
N VAL A 65 16.75 -8.00 -24.36
CA VAL A 65 15.34 -7.56 -24.46
C VAL A 65 14.47 -8.61 -25.17
N ASP A 66 15.05 -9.38 -26.08
CA ASP A 66 14.38 -10.41 -26.87
C ASP A 66 13.85 -11.58 -26.02
N ASP A 67 14.52 -11.87 -24.90
CA ASP A 67 14.15 -12.97 -23.99
C ASP A 67 13.04 -12.59 -22.99
N LEU A 68 12.61 -11.32 -23.01
CA LEU A 68 11.60 -10.83 -22.08
C LEU A 68 10.19 -11.10 -22.62
N PRO A 69 9.24 -11.63 -21.83
CA PRO A 69 7.84 -11.73 -22.22
C PRO A 69 7.23 -10.39 -22.66
N PRO A 70 6.21 -10.39 -23.54
CA PRO A 70 5.67 -9.19 -24.20
C PRO A 70 5.28 -8.05 -23.24
N LEU A 71 4.82 -8.38 -22.04
CA LEU A 71 4.44 -7.39 -21.01
C LEU A 71 5.66 -6.67 -20.42
N GLN A 72 6.77 -7.38 -20.21
CA GLN A 72 8.02 -6.80 -19.75
C GLN A 72 8.68 -5.97 -20.85
N ARG A 73 8.62 -6.46 -22.10
CA ARG A 73 9.02 -5.70 -23.29
C ARG A 73 8.20 -4.43 -23.45
N GLY A 74 6.87 -4.48 -23.25
CA GLY A 74 5.99 -3.32 -23.34
C GLY A 74 6.32 -2.24 -22.31
N LEU A 75 6.63 -2.62 -21.06
CA LEU A 75 7.06 -1.66 -20.04
C LEU A 75 8.46 -1.09 -20.33
N LEU A 76 9.42 -1.94 -20.73
CA LEU A 76 10.77 -1.48 -21.07
C LEU A 76 10.82 -0.64 -22.34
N LEU A 77 9.95 -0.88 -23.32
CA LEU A 77 9.91 -0.13 -24.59
C LEU A 77 9.00 1.11 -24.50
N GLY A 78 7.94 1.05 -23.68
CA GLY A 78 7.00 2.17 -23.49
C GLY A 78 7.42 3.13 -22.38
N ASP A 79 8.20 2.66 -21.40
CA ASP A 79 8.62 3.45 -20.23
C ASP A 79 9.87 2.86 -19.54
N VAL A 80 11.04 3.03 -20.18
CA VAL A 80 12.35 2.56 -19.65
C VAL A 80 12.59 3.05 -18.22
N THR A 81 12.21 4.30 -17.94
CA THR A 81 12.41 4.97 -16.65
C THR A 81 11.54 4.35 -15.55
N ALA A 82 10.27 4.05 -15.83
CA ALA A 82 9.40 3.33 -14.88
C ALA A 82 9.83 1.86 -14.70
N ALA A 83 10.30 1.19 -15.76
CA ALA A 83 10.81 -0.19 -15.68
C ALA A 83 12.09 -0.31 -14.83
N GLY A 84 12.94 0.73 -14.87
CA GLY A 84 14.22 0.80 -14.15
C GLY A 84 14.12 1.30 -12.70
N THR A 85 13.12 2.12 -12.37
CA THR A 85 13.01 2.75 -11.04
C THR A 85 12.93 1.70 -9.92
N PRO A 86 13.87 1.71 -8.94
CA PRO A 86 13.91 0.68 -7.92
C PRO A 86 12.67 0.69 -7.02
N ILE A 87 12.21 -0.51 -6.65
CA ILE A 87 11.10 -0.70 -5.70
C ILE A 87 11.63 -1.32 -4.41
N VAL A 88 11.43 -0.64 -3.28
CA VAL A 88 11.80 -1.13 -1.94
C VAL A 88 10.54 -1.63 -1.23
N LEU A 89 10.54 -2.89 -0.82
CA LEU A 89 9.46 -3.51 -0.06
C LEU A 89 9.80 -3.49 1.45
N VAL A 90 8.85 -3.08 2.28
CA VAL A 90 9.05 -2.93 3.74
C VAL A 90 7.97 -3.73 4.48
N HIS A 91 8.39 -4.76 5.22
CA HIS A 91 7.48 -5.73 5.82
C HIS A 91 6.90 -5.27 7.17
N GLY A 92 5.84 -5.94 7.64
CA GLY A 92 5.18 -5.68 8.91
C GLY A 92 5.83 -6.34 10.13
N LEU A 93 5.13 -6.30 11.27
CA LEU A 93 5.56 -6.81 12.58
C LEU A 93 5.64 -8.35 12.65
N VAL A 94 4.77 -9.05 11.93
CA VAL A 94 4.64 -10.52 11.94
C VAL A 94 5.14 -11.14 10.63
N ASP A 95 5.72 -10.32 9.75
CA ASP A 95 6.10 -10.72 8.40
C ASP A 95 7.59 -10.87 8.24
N ASN A 96 7.99 -11.87 7.47
CA ASN A 96 9.30 -11.95 6.86
C ASN A 96 9.19 -11.71 5.34
N ARG A 97 10.30 -11.84 4.59
CA ARG A 97 10.34 -11.71 3.11
C ARG A 97 9.23 -12.49 2.37
N SER A 98 8.66 -13.55 2.97
CA SER A 98 7.70 -14.43 2.33
C SER A 98 6.34 -13.80 2.01
N VAL A 99 5.89 -12.78 2.76
CA VAL A 99 4.64 -12.04 2.43
C VAL A 99 4.75 -11.35 1.09
N PHE A 100 5.93 -10.81 0.79
CA PHE A 100 6.16 -10.14 -0.48
C PHE A 100 6.53 -11.09 -1.60
N THR A 101 6.65 -12.40 -1.39
CA THR A 101 7.04 -13.33 -2.47
C THR A 101 6.10 -13.22 -3.67
N VAL A 102 4.79 -13.16 -3.42
CA VAL A 102 3.78 -13.02 -4.49
C VAL A 102 3.89 -11.65 -5.16
N LEU A 103 3.94 -10.58 -4.37
CA LEU A 103 4.05 -9.21 -4.88
C LEU A 103 5.35 -9.01 -5.69
N ARG A 104 6.49 -9.42 -5.15
CA ARG A 104 7.82 -9.36 -5.79
C ARG A 104 7.81 -10.15 -7.10
N ARG A 105 7.28 -11.38 -7.11
CA ARG A 105 7.18 -12.18 -8.33
C ARG A 105 6.27 -11.51 -9.37
N ALA A 106 5.16 -10.92 -8.96
CA ALA A 106 4.26 -10.23 -9.86
C ALA A 106 4.88 -8.95 -10.44
N LEU A 107 5.56 -8.13 -9.62
CA LEU A 107 6.29 -6.95 -10.06
C LEU A 107 7.42 -7.32 -11.04
N ARG A 108 8.23 -8.34 -10.72
CA ARG A 108 9.26 -8.82 -11.66
C ARG A 108 8.64 -9.30 -12.97
N ARG A 109 7.55 -10.06 -12.94
CA ARG A 109 6.81 -10.48 -14.16
C ARG A 109 6.25 -9.32 -14.99
N ARG A 110 6.00 -8.17 -14.37
CA ARG A 110 5.53 -6.94 -15.03
C ARG A 110 6.66 -6.12 -15.65
N GLY A 111 7.92 -6.45 -15.37
CA GLY A 111 9.10 -5.81 -15.99
C GLY A 111 9.89 -4.92 -15.04
N PHE A 112 9.50 -4.80 -13.77
CA PHE A 112 10.27 -4.05 -12.78
C PHE A 112 11.59 -4.78 -12.49
N GLY A 113 12.70 -4.15 -12.89
CA GLY A 113 14.02 -4.78 -12.90
C GLY A 113 14.61 -4.99 -11.50
N ARG A 114 14.34 -4.08 -10.55
CA ARG A 114 15.00 -4.09 -9.24
C ARG A 114 14.02 -3.92 -8.08
N VAL A 115 13.68 -5.05 -7.44
CA VAL A 115 12.79 -5.11 -6.28
C VAL A 115 13.57 -5.60 -5.06
N LEU A 116 13.82 -4.71 -4.12
CA LEU A 116 14.54 -4.95 -2.86
C LEU A 116 13.56 -5.15 -1.69
N THR A 117 14.04 -5.71 -0.59
CA THR A 117 13.26 -5.83 0.65
C THR A 117 14.13 -5.39 1.81
N LEU A 118 13.63 -4.48 2.64
CA LEU A 118 14.25 -4.13 3.90
C LEU A 118 13.94 -5.21 4.93
N ASN A 119 14.97 -5.72 5.59
CA ASN A 119 14.83 -6.63 6.72
C ASN A 119 15.22 -5.87 8.00
N TYR A 120 14.32 -5.79 8.96
CA TYR A 120 14.60 -5.24 10.30
C TYR A 120 13.94 -6.10 11.37
N SER A 121 14.51 -6.15 12.57
CA SER A 121 13.98 -6.94 13.67
C SER A 121 12.81 -6.19 14.35
N PRO A 122 11.56 -6.67 14.25
CA PRO A 122 10.41 -6.02 14.89
C PRO A 122 10.41 -6.20 16.41
N PHE A 123 11.24 -7.10 16.96
CA PHE A 123 11.30 -7.40 18.39
C PHE A 123 12.27 -6.50 19.15
N THR A 124 13.25 -5.91 18.46
CA THR A 124 14.33 -5.15 19.11
C THR A 124 14.42 -3.70 18.65
N SER A 125 13.80 -3.33 17.52
CA SER A 125 13.85 -1.97 16.96
C SER A 125 12.58 -1.16 17.25
N ASP A 126 12.71 0.16 17.27
CA ASP A 126 11.57 1.09 17.19
C ASP A 126 11.36 1.55 15.74
N VAL A 127 10.28 2.31 15.50
CA VAL A 127 9.95 2.79 14.14
C VAL A 127 11.02 3.74 13.59
N ALA A 128 11.64 4.58 14.42
CA ALA A 128 12.66 5.52 13.99
C ALA A 128 13.94 4.80 13.53
N ALA A 129 14.38 3.77 14.28
CA ALA A 129 15.50 2.93 13.91
C ALA A 129 15.24 2.13 12.64
N ALA A 130 14.04 1.57 12.48
CA ALA A 130 13.65 0.89 11.24
C ALA A 130 13.63 1.86 10.04
N ALA A 131 13.16 3.09 10.26
CA ALA A 131 13.15 4.14 9.23
C ALA A 131 14.56 4.62 8.86
N ALA A 132 15.50 4.66 9.81
CA ALA A 132 16.90 4.93 9.54
C ALA A 132 17.56 3.81 8.69
N GLN A 133 17.23 2.55 8.96
CA GLN A 133 17.68 1.44 8.11
C GLN A 133 17.08 1.51 6.70
N LEU A 134 15.80 1.92 6.59
CA LEU A 134 15.19 2.20 5.30
C LEU A 134 15.92 3.32 4.55
N ALA A 135 16.21 4.43 5.23
CA ALA A 135 16.93 5.56 4.65
C ALA A 135 18.28 5.13 4.06
N ALA A 136 19.07 4.38 4.84
CA ALA A 136 20.37 3.86 4.39
C ALA A 136 20.24 2.91 3.18
N LEU A 137 19.21 2.05 3.17
CA LEU A 137 18.95 1.16 2.03
C LEU A 137 18.54 1.96 0.78
N VAL A 138 17.73 3.00 0.93
CA VAL A 138 17.29 3.86 -0.17
C VAL A 138 18.47 4.62 -0.76
N GLU A 139 19.29 5.28 0.05
CA GLU A 139 20.49 6.00 -0.43
C GLU A 139 21.44 5.06 -1.18
N LYS A 140 21.78 3.92 -0.58
CA LYS A 140 22.63 2.90 -1.23
C LYS A 140 22.03 2.41 -2.55
N THR A 141 20.70 2.30 -2.63
CA THR A 141 20.02 1.88 -3.85
C THR A 141 20.11 2.97 -4.92
N CYS A 142 19.87 4.23 -4.58
CA CYS A 142 20.02 5.35 -5.49
C CYS A 142 21.46 5.44 -6.02
N GLU A 143 22.46 5.38 -5.15
CA GLU A 143 23.89 5.36 -5.52
C GLU A 143 24.23 4.20 -6.46
N ALA A 144 23.78 2.98 -6.15
CA ALA A 144 24.12 1.79 -6.93
C ALA A 144 23.34 1.65 -8.25
N THR A 145 22.30 2.46 -8.47
CA THR A 145 21.44 2.39 -9.66
C THR A 145 21.49 3.65 -10.51
N GLY A 146 21.98 4.76 -9.97
CA GLY A 146 21.93 6.07 -10.61
C GLY A 146 20.55 6.72 -10.62
N HIS A 147 19.51 6.08 -10.07
CA HIS A 147 18.19 6.68 -9.96
C HIS A 147 18.14 7.67 -8.79
N GLU A 148 17.57 8.86 -9.03
CA GLU A 148 17.44 9.89 -8.00
C GLU A 148 16.44 9.52 -6.90
N ARG A 149 15.40 8.76 -7.27
CA ARG A 149 14.28 8.38 -6.41
C ARG A 149 13.89 6.91 -6.59
N VAL A 150 13.23 6.35 -5.58
CA VAL A 150 12.69 4.99 -5.56
C VAL A 150 11.19 4.99 -5.29
N HIS A 151 10.54 3.86 -5.54
CA HIS A 151 9.21 3.57 -5.00
C HIS A 151 9.31 2.70 -3.76
N VAL A 152 8.39 2.90 -2.82
CA VAL A 152 8.32 2.11 -1.59
C VAL A 152 6.95 1.47 -1.47
N VAL A 153 6.90 0.19 -1.12
CA VAL A 153 5.66 -0.51 -0.75
C VAL A 153 5.81 -1.05 0.66
N GLY A 154 5.03 -0.50 1.59
CA GLY A 154 5.02 -0.94 2.98
C GLY A 154 3.73 -1.68 3.32
N HIS A 155 3.84 -2.81 4.03
CA HIS A 155 2.67 -3.52 4.55
C HIS A 155 2.60 -3.40 6.07
N SER A 156 1.41 -3.19 6.60
CA SER A 156 1.15 -3.07 8.03
C SER A 156 2.10 -2.03 8.66
N LEU A 157 2.83 -2.42 9.68
CA LEU A 157 3.89 -1.61 10.30
C LEU A 157 4.90 -1.04 9.29
N GLY A 158 5.30 -1.79 8.25
CA GLY A 158 6.30 -1.35 7.28
C GLY A 158 5.89 -0.09 6.51
N GLY A 159 4.58 0.11 6.30
CA GLY A 159 4.08 1.37 5.72
C GLY A 159 4.12 2.55 6.68
N VAL A 160 4.03 2.31 7.99
CA VAL A 160 4.24 3.36 9.02
C VAL A 160 5.72 3.74 9.09
N VAL A 161 6.62 2.76 9.05
CA VAL A 161 8.08 2.97 8.97
C VAL A 161 8.44 3.80 7.74
N ALA A 162 7.91 3.41 6.57
CA ALA A 162 8.17 4.13 5.33
C ALA A 162 7.59 5.55 5.35
N ARG A 163 6.39 5.74 5.91
CA ARG A 163 5.81 7.08 6.06
C ARG A 163 6.64 7.95 7.01
N TYR A 164 7.12 7.40 8.12
CA TYR A 164 7.98 8.12 9.05
C TYR A 164 9.28 8.58 8.37
N TYR A 165 9.92 7.71 7.60
CA TYR A 165 11.09 8.09 6.79
C TYR A 165 10.77 9.26 5.84
N VAL A 166 9.70 9.15 5.07
CA VAL A 166 9.31 10.16 4.08
C VAL A 166 8.98 11.50 4.73
N GLN A 167 8.11 11.49 5.75
CA GLN A 167 7.50 12.68 6.32
C GLN A 167 8.40 13.36 7.37
N VAL A 168 9.06 12.57 8.21
CA VAL A 168 9.78 13.08 9.39
C VAL A 168 11.29 13.15 9.14
N MET A 169 11.85 12.22 8.36
CA MET A 169 13.30 12.12 8.14
C MET A 169 13.76 12.73 6.81
N GLY A 170 12.88 13.44 6.09
CA GLY A 170 13.22 14.05 4.81
C GLY A 170 13.33 13.07 3.63
N GLY A 171 12.85 11.82 3.80
CA GLY A 171 12.84 10.81 2.76
C GLY A 171 12.02 11.18 1.53
N ASP A 172 11.19 12.23 1.60
CA ASP A 172 10.51 12.85 0.47
C ASP A 172 11.42 13.07 -0.75
N GLN A 173 12.67 13.44 -0.52
CA GLN A 173 13.61 13.74 -1.59
C GLN A 173 13.99 12.49 -2.41
N ARG A 174 13.88 11.30 -1.80
CA ARG A 174 14.28 10.02 -2.41
C ARG A 174 13.11 9.10 -2.72
N VAL A 175 11.91 9.38 -2.23
CA VAL A 175 10.75 8.52 -2.45
C VAL A 175 9.78 9.19 -3.41
N HIS A 176 9.62 8.63 -4.59
CA HIS A 176 8.64 9.13 -5.56
C HIS A 176 7.21 8.76 -5.15
N THR A 177 7.02 7.51 -4.73
CA THR A 177 5.69 6.98 -4.37
C THR A 177 5.80 6.00 -3.23
N LEU A 178 4.94 6.17 -2.23
CA LEU A 178 4.74 5.25 -1.12
C LEU A 178 3.36 4.59 -1.23
N CYS A 179 3.34 3.29 -1.53
CA CYS A 179 2.15 2.47 -1.40
C CYS A 179 2.12 1.84 -0.01
N THR A 180 0.99 1.91 0.69
CA THR A 180 0.80 1.28 2.00
C THR A 180 -0.36 0.30 1.99
N LEU A 181 -0.20 -0.85 2.64
CA LEU A 181 -1.16 -1.95 2.66
C LEU A 181 -1.58 -2.21 4.10
N GLY A 182 -2.77 -1.75 4.49
CA GLY A 182 -3.32 -1.98 5.83
C GLY A 182 -2.46 -1.35 6.94
N SER A 183 -1.74 -0.26 6.67
CA SER A 183 -0.81 0.34 7.62
C SER A 183 -1.53 1.26 8.61
N PRO A 184 -1.40 1.09 9.94
CA PRO A 184 -2.14 1.88 10.95
C PRO A 184 -1.59 3.31 11.08
N HIS A 185 -1.86 4.15 10.09
CA HIS A 185 -1.45 5.56 10.01
C HIS A 185 -2.00 6.46 11.12
N SER A 186 -3.15 6.10 11.69
CA SER A 186 -3.71 6.75 12.90
C SER A 186 -3.72 5.81 14.12
N GLY A 187 -2.93 4.75 14.07
CA GLY A 187 -2.84 3.73 15.10
C GLY A 187 -3.96 2.69 15.06
N THR A 188 -3.83 1.66 15.90
CA THR A 188 -4.84 0.60 16.02
C THR A 188 -5.07 0.22 17.48
N TRP A 189 -6.34 0.03 17.86
CA TRP A 189 -6.69 -0.45 19.20
C TRP A 189 -6.18 -1.88 19.45
N ALA A 190 -5.97 -2.68 18.40
CA ALA A 190 -5.37 -4.01 18.52
C ALA A 190 -3.94 -3.96 19.10
N ALA A 191 -3.24 -2.83 18.98
CA ALA A 191 -1.89 -2.64 19.53
C ALA A 191 -1.84 -2.63 21.08
N HIS A 192 -3.00 -2.58 21.75
CA HIS A 192 -3.07 -2.74 23.21
C HIS A 192 -2.98 -4.21 23.63
N LEU A 193 -3.15 -5.16 22.71
CA LEU A 193 -3.15 -6.61 22.99
C LEU A 193 -1.74 -7.21 23.04
N LEU A 194 -0.74 -6.52 22.47
CA LEU A 194 0.64 -6.99 22.42
C LEU A 194 1.57 -6.08 23.25
N PRO A 195 2.53 -6.64 24.01
CA PRO A 195 3.36 -5.87 24.93
C PRO A 195 4.66 -5.29 24.30
N SER A 196 4.99 -5.61 23.04
CA SER A 196 6.29 -5.24 22.45
C SER A 196 6.46 -3.72 22.29
N ARG A 197 7.68 -3.20 22.49
CA ARG A 197 7.97 -1.74 22.48
C ARG A 197 7.49 -1.08 21.20
N LEU A 198 7.79 -1.71 20.07
CA LEU A 198 7.41 -1.25 18.75
C LEU A 198 5.88 -1.16 18.60
N VAL A 199 5.13 -2.21 18.95
CA VAL A 199 3.66 -2.19 18.84
C VAL A 199 3.03 -1.11 19.70
N ARG A 200 3.62 -0.78 20.85
CA ARG A 200 3.11 0.33 21.67
C ARG A 200 3.15 1.67 20.95
N GLN A 201 4.08 1.87 20.01
CA GLN A 201 4.14 3.08 19.20
C GLN A 201 2.98 3.15 18.18
N LEU A 202 2.29 2.05 17.89
CA LEU A 202 1.10 2.02 17.03
C LEU A 202 -0.21 2.25 17.80
N ARG A 203 -0.15 2.50 19.11
CA ARG A 203 -1.34 2.83 19.90
C ARG A 203 -1.80 4.25 19.61
N PRO A 204 -3.10 4.50 19.45
CA PRO A 204 -3.62 5.85 19.27
C PRO A 204 -3.08 6.82 20.33
N GLY A 205 -2.64 8.01 19.89
CA GLY A 205 -2.07 9.03 20.77
C GLY A 205 -0.59 8.82 21.17
N SER A 206 0.11 7.85 20.59
CA SER A 206 1.55 7.72 20.79
C SER A 206 2.32 8.91 20.19
N GLU A 207 3.55 9.14 20.68
CA GLU A 207 4.46 10.16 20.13
C GLU A 207 4.76 9.93 18.65
N LEU A 208 4.86 8.67 18.21
CA LEU A 208 5.03 8.33 16.81
C LEU A 208 3.87 8.86 15.95
N LEU A 209 2.64 8.62 16.38
CA LEU A 209 1.47 9.06 15.62
C LEU A 209 1.28 10.58 15.70
N ALA A 210 1.67 11.19 16.82
CA ALA A 210 1.73 12.65 16.94
C ALA A 210 2.72 13.25 15.94
N ALA A 211 3.92 12.66 15.79
CA ALA A 211 4.90 13.07 14.79
C ALA A 211 4.36 12.91 13.35
N LEU A 212 3.62 11.84 13.06
CA LEU A 212 2.98 11.63 11.75
C LEU A 212 1.76 12.54 11.50
N ALA A 213 1.18 13.13 12.54
CA ALA A 213 0.09 14.11 12.44
C ALA A 213 0.60 15.56 12.39
N ALA A 214 1.89 15.78 12.67
CA ALA A 214 2.49 17.11 12.61
C ALA A 214 2.58 17.59 11.14
N PRO A 215 2.52 18.93 10.91
CA PRO A 215 2.60 19.49 9.57
C PRO A 215 3.80 18.97 8.76
N ALA A 216 3.57 18.71 7.48
CA ALA A 216 4.56 18.19 6.54
C ALA A 216 4.57 19.02 5.24
N PRO A 217 4.80 20.35 5.33
CA PRO A 217 4.69 21.23 4.19
C PRO A 217 5.70 20.86 3.11
N GLY A 218 5.25 20.91 1.86
CA GLY A 218 6.12 20.66 0.71
C GLY A 218 6.48 19.18 0.48
N CYS A 219 5.85 18.23 1.19
CA CYS A 219 6.01 16.81 0.88
C CYS A 219 5.43 16.51 -0.52
N ARG A 220 6.30 16.13 -1.46
CA ARG A 220 5.99 15.84 -2.86
C ARG A 220 5.67 14.37 -3.10
N THR A 221 6.11 13.48 -2.20
CA THR A 221 5.86 12.04 -2.26
C THR A 221 4.37 11.76 -2.43
N ARG A 222 4.05 10.89 -3.38
CA ARG A 222 2.66 10.43 -3.59
C ARG A 222 2.35 9.27 -2.66
N PHE A 223 1.25 9.34 -1.93
CA PHE A 223 0.81 8.28 -1.03
C PHE A 223 -0.38 7.54 -1.64
N VAL A 224 -0.33 6.22 -1.64
CA VAL A 224 -1.45 5.36 -2.03
C VAL A 224 -1.70 4.38 -0.89
N ALA A 225 -2.80 4.55 -0.18
CA ALA A 225 -3.12 3.73 0.99
C ALA A 225 -4.26 2.77 0.68
N PHE A 226 -3.93 1.49 0.59
CA PHE A 226 -4.89 0.40 0.47
C PHE A 226 -5.35 0.00 1.86
N TRP A 227 -6.65 0.06 2.11
CA TRP A 227 -7.26 -0.31 3.38
C TRP A 227 -8.46 -1.23 3.12
N SER A 228 -8.83 -2.04 4.11
CA SER A 228 -9.87 -3.06 3.93
C SER A 228 -10.94 -3.04 5.01
N ASP A 229 -12.18 -3.35 4.62
CA ASP A 229 -13.30 -3.52 5.54
C ASP A 229 -13.20 -4.82 6.37
N LEU A 230 -12.40 -5.79 5.92
CA LEU A 230 -12.17 -7.08 6.59
C LEU A 230 -10.84 -7.13 7.37
N ASP A 231 -10.08 -6.04 7.43
CA ASP A 231 -8.79 -5.99 8.12
C ASP A 231 -8.95 -6.07 9.64
N GLN A 232 -8.78 -7.25 10.25
CA GLN A 232 -9.04 -7.45 11.68
C GLN A 232 -7.98 -6.84 12.60
N LEU A 233 -6.78 -6.54 12.09
CA LEU A 233 -5.67 -6.02 12.88
C LEU A 233 -5.68 -4.49 12.97
N ILE A 234 -6.34 -3.82 12.03
CA ILE A 234 -6.49 -2.37 12.03
C ILE A 234 -7.88 -2.00 12.51
N VAL A 235 -7.98 -1.45 13.73
CA VAL A 235 -9.25 -1.03 14.32
C VAL A 235 -9.12 0.37 14.92
N PRO A 236 -9.95 1.35 14.49
CA PRO A 236 -10.93 1.28 13.41
C PRO A 236 -10.26 1.08 12.03
N LYS A 237 -11.00 0.53 11.05
CA LYS A 237 -10.44 0.19 9.72
C LYS A 237 -9.89 1.43 8.99
N GLN A 238 -10.54 2.57 9.21
CA GLN A 238 -10.18 3.87 8.64
C GLN A 238 -8.81 4.35 9.11
N SER A 239 -8.27 3.83 10.21
CA SER A 239 -6.90 4.12 10.63
C SER A 239 -5.85 3.71 9.60
N ALA A 240 -6.19 2.87 8.62
CA ALA A 240 -5.31 2.53 7.52
C ALA A 240 -5.27 3.56 6.38
N ARG A 241 -6.08 4.62 6.47
CA ARG A 241 -6.05 5.74 5.52
C ARG A 241 -4.92 6.71 5.85
N VAL A 242 -4.35 7.32 4.83
CA VAL A 242 -3.53 8.53 4.99
C VAL A 242 -4.46 9.72 4.81
N ASP A 243 -4.96 10.25 5.92
CA ASP A 243 -5.77 11.46 5.96
C ASP A 243 -4.91 12.57 6.61
N HIS A 244 -4.23 13.37 5.79
CA HIS A 244 -3.34 14.44 6.23
C HIS A 244 -3.43 15.63 5.25
N PRO A 245 -3.57 16.89 5.71
CA PRO A 245 -3.80 18.03 4.83
C PRO A 245 -2.63 18.32 3.89
N ASP A 246 -1.39 18.10 4.34
CA ASP A 246 -0.20 18.40 3.54
C ASP A 246 0.22 17.28 2.58
N LEU A 247 -0.39 16.08 2.68
CA LEU A 247 0.07 14.91 1.92
C LEU A 247 -0.81 14.66 0.70
N ARG A 248 -0.18 14.36 -0.43
CA ARG A 248 -0.84 13.92 -1.67
C ARG A 248 -1.26 12.46 -1.55
N ALA A 249 -2.34 12.20 -0.83
CA ALA A 249 -2.81 10.84 -0.52
C ALA A 249 -4.05 10.41 -1.32
N ARG A 250 -3.98 9.19 -1.87
CA ARG A 250 -5.12 8.47 -2.44
C ARG A 250 -5.44 7.26 -1.57
N ASN A 251 -6.63 7.22 -0.99
CA ASN A 251 -7.12 6.10 -0.18
C ASN A 251 -7.98 5.15 -1.03
N VAL A 252 -7.61 3.86 -1.08
CA VAL A 252 -8.29 2.82 -1.87
C VAL A 252 -8.89 1.77 -0.94
N LEU A 253 -10.22 1.69 -0.90
CA LEU A 253 -10.94 0.69 -0.11
C LEU A 253 -11.00 -0.64 -0.88
N LEU A 254 -10.64 -1.72 -0.18
CA LEU A 254 -10.80 -3.10 -0.62
C LEU A 254 -11.89 -3.77 0.19
N ARG A 255 -12.79 -4.47 -0.51
CA ARG A 255 -13.86 -5.23 0.15
C ARG A 255 -13.49 -6.69 0.26
N GLY A 256 -13.65 -7.24 1.46
CA GLY A 256 -13.50 -8.66 1.75
C GLY A 256 -12.05 -9.17 1.72
N VAL A 257 -11.07 -8.32 2.03
CA VAL A 257 -9.64 -8.71 2.05
C VAL A 257 -9.12 -8.67 3.48
N GLY A 258 -8.64 -9.78 4.01
CA GLY A 258 -8.01 -9.78 5.33
C GLY A 258 -6.66 -9.04 5.33
N HIS A 259 -6.12 -8.75 6.52
CA HIS A 259 -4.89 -7.96 6.68
C HIS A 259 -3.67 -8.63 6.02
N MET A 260 -3.51 -9.93 6.23
CA MET A 260 -2.43 -10.75 5.68
C MET A 260 -2.63 -11.02 4.19
N SER A 261 -3.87 -10.95 3.72
CA SER A 261 -4.22 -11.14 2.30
C SER A 261 -3.92 -9.91 1.43
N LEU A 262 -3.74 -8.72 2.01
CA LEU A 262 -3.52 -7.48 1.25
C LEU A 262 -2.31 -7.53 0.29
N PRO A 263 -1.12 -8.01 0.69
CA PRO A 263 0.07 -8.01 -0.19
C PRO A 263 -0.01 -9.01 -1.35
N ILE A 264 -0.93 -9.97 -1.26
CA ILE A 264 -1.06 -11.08 -2.20
C ILE A 264 -2.36 -11.03 -3.02
N ASP A 265 -3.31 -10.16 -2.64
CA ASP A 265 -4.56 -9.97 -3.37
C ASP A 265 -4.26 -9.46 -4.79
N GLY A 266 -4.77 -10.19 -5.78
CA GLY A 266 -4.48 -9.90 -7.19
C GLY A 266 -4.90 -8.49 -7.63
N ARG A 267 -5.93 -7.90 -7.01
CA ARG A 267 -6.37 -6.53 -7.32
C ARG A 267 -5.36 -5.50 -6.79
N VAL A 268 -4.82 -5.72 -5.59
CA VAL A 268 -3.78 -4.88 -5.00
C VAL A 268 -2.51 -4.95 -5.83
N VAL A 269 -2.04 -6.17 -6.09
CA VAL A 269 -0.85 -6.42 -6.91
C VAL A 269 -1.01 -5.79 -8.29
N HIS A 270 -2.16 -5.98 -8.95
CA HIS A 270 -2.43 -5.36 -10.24
C HIS A 270 -2.43 -3.84 -10.14
N SER A 271 -3.10 -3.26 -9.14
CA SER A 271 -3.18 -1.82 -8.96
C SER A 271 -1.81 -1.18 -8.70
N ILE A 272 -0.97 -1.79 -7.86
CA ILE A 272 0.40 -1.29 -7.61
C ILE A 272 1.20 -1.34 -8.90
N ALA A 273 1.23 -2.49 -9.59
CA ALA A 273 2.02 -2.64 -10.78
C ALA A 273 1.57 -1.71 -11.91
N THR A 274 0.26 -1.48 -12.08
CA THR A 274 -0.27 -0.51 -13.05
C THR A 274 0.06 0.92 -12.63
N LEU A 275 -0.08 1.25 -11.34
CA LEU A 275 0.22 2.58 -10.83
C LEU A 275 1.69 2.93 -11.00
N LEU A 276 2.61 2.01 -10.72
CA LEU A 276 4.05 2.25 -10.86
C LEU A 276 4.52 2.24 -12.32
N ALA A 277 3.75 1.62 -13.23
CA ALA A 277 4.09 1.52 -14.65
C ALA A 277 3.68 2.73 -15.51
N HIS A 278 2.80 3.61 -15.02
CA HIS A 278 2.25 4.74 -15.79
C HIS A 278 2.55 6.09 -15.14
N LEU A 279 3.71 6.21 -14.49
CA LEU A 279 4.13 7.47 -13.85
C LEU A 279 5.12 8.20 -14.75
N ASP A 280 4.88 9.50 -14.95
CA ASP A 280 5.87 10.42 -15.52
C ASP A 280 6.97 10.77 -14.49
N GLU A 281 8.07 11.38 -14.96
CA GLU A 281 9.19 11.81 -14.12
C GLU A 281 8.80 12.85 -13.07
N ASP A 282 7.76 13.65 -13.33
CA ASP A 282 7.18 14.63 -12.40
C ASP A 282 6.13 14.02 -11.46
N GLY A 283 5.82 12.73 -11.63
CA GLY A 283 4.83 11.97 -10.89
C GLY A 283 3.38 12.22 -11.31
N SER A 284 3.15 12.84 -12.47
CA SER A 284 1.85 12.85 -13.14
C SER A 284 1.54 11.46 -13.74
N THR A 285 0.26 11.19 -13.98
CA THR A 285 -0.16 9.91 -14.57
C THR A 285 -0.08 10.01 -16.08
N ARG A 286 0.84 9.27 -16.72
CA ARG A 286 1.12 9.28 -18.17
C ARG A 286 -0.11 9.04 -19.04
N THR A 287 -1.06 8.28 -18.53
CA THR A 287 -2.33 8.01 -19.22
C THR A 287 -3.44 7.90 -18.19
N ALA A 288 -4.41 8.82 -18.24
CA ALA A 288 -5.61 8.68 -17.43
C ALA A 288 -6.31 7.38 -17.81
N GLY A 289 -6.52 6.48 -16.85
CA GLY A 289 -7.23 5.22 -17.10
C GLY A 289 -8.63 5.51 -17.66
N VAL A 290 -8.99 4.86 -18.76
CA VAL A 290 -10.29 5.03 -19.46
C VAL A 290 -11.47 4.55 -18.60
N SER A 291 -11.21 3.78 -17.54
CA SER A 291 -12.22 3.29 -16.60
C SER A 291 -12.17 4.08 -15.29
N SER A 292 -13.18 4.92 -15.07
CA SER A 292 -13.48 5.43 -13.74
C SER A 292 -13.91 4.26 -12.85
N LEU A 293 -13.15 3.96 -11.80
CA LEU A 293 -13.63 3.12 -10.70
C LEU A 293 -14.70 3.93 -9.94
N GLY A 294 -15.92 3.90 -10.46
CA GLY A 294 -17.03 4.74 -10.03
C GLY A 294 -17.33 4.58 -8.54
N GLY A 295 -17.24 5.70 -7.82
CA GLY A 295 -18.07 5.89 -6.64
C GLY A 295 -19.51 6.08 -7.11
N SER A 296 -20.40 5.18 -6.69
CA SER A 296 -21.83 5.39 -6.85
C SER A 296 -22.23 6.64 -6.06
N ALA A 297 -22.47 7.75 -6.76
CA ALA A 297 -23.29 8.83 -6.25
C ALA A 297 -24.76 8.38 -6.25
N PRO A 298 -25.59 8.81 -5.30
CA PRO A 298 -27.01 8.42 -5.26
C PRO A 298 -27.74 9.05 -6.44
N SER A 299 -28.63 8.27 -7.07
CA SER A 299 -29.55 8.75 -8.08
C SER A 299 -30.52 9.77 -7.46
N THR A 300 -30.35 11.05 -7.77
CA THR A 300 -31.45 12.02 -7.64
C THR A 300 -32.34 11.88 -8.86
N ALA A 301 -33.34 11.01 -8.74
CA ALA A 301 -34.50 11.02 -9.62
C ALA A 301 -35.41 12.19 -9.20
N GLY A 302 -35.79 13.03 -10.18
CA GLY A 302 -37.01 13.85 -10.11
C GLY A 302 -36.80 15.35 -10.09
N ALA A 303 -36.74 15.99 -11.28
CA ALA A 303 -37.51 17.19 -11.58
C ALA A 303 -37.48 17.49 -13.09
N ALA A 304 -38.66 17.80 -13.62
CA ALA A 304 -39.06 17.90 -15.01
C ALA A 304 -38.30 18.90 -15.90
N SER A 305 -38.22 18.59 -17.19
CA SER A 305 -38.38 19.55 -18.29
C SER A 305 -38.70 18.83 -19.60
N PRO A 306 -39.74 19.29 -20.33
CA PRO A 306 -39.71 19.24 -21.77
C PRO A 306 -39.99 20.63 -22.33
N ASP A 307 -39.06 21.18 -23.11
CA ASP A 307 -39.45 22.00 -24.24
C ASP A 307 -38.38 21.95 -25.33
N ARG A 308 -38.77 21.37 -26.47
CA ARG A 308 -38.03 21.41 -27.74
C ARG A 308 -38.62 22.55 -28.56
N PRO A 309 -37.82 23.44 -29.15
CA PRO A 309 -38.34 24.32 -30.19
C PRO A 309 -38.46 23.56 -31.51
N SER A 310 -39.64 23.66 -32.12
CA SER A 310 -40.04 23.15 -33.42
C SER A 310 -39.31 23.88 -34.56
N LEU A 311 -38.61 23.13 -35.41
CA LEU A 311 -38.08 23.59 -36.70
C LEU A 311 -39.21 23.66 -37.72
N THR A 312 -39.70 24.87 -38.02
CA THR A 312 -40.56 25.14 -39.18
C THR A 312 -39.70 25.23 -40.44
N ARG A 313 -39.84 24.25 -41.34
CA ARG A 313 -39.42 24.36 -42.74
C ARG A 313 -40.52 25.05 -43.54
N SER A 314 -40.23 26.19 -44.14
CA SER A 314 -40.98 26.75 -45.26
C SER A 314 -40.27 26.41 -46.57
N ALA A 315 -41.04 25.92 -47.55
CA ALA A 315 -40.68 25.89 -48.96
C ALA A 315 -41.93 26.30 -49.77
N PRO A 316 -41.77 26.89 -50.98
CA PRO A 316 -42.76 27.81 -51.54
C PRO A 316 -43.56 27.25 -52.74
N SER A 317 -44.45 28.10 -53.24
CA SER A 317 -45.13 28.17 -54.55
C SER A 317 -46.55 27.58 -54.67
N ALA A 318 -47.53 28.47 -54.79
CA ALA A 318 -48.14 28.90 -56.06
C ALA A 318 -48.70 30.32 -55.90
#